data_AF-A0A1D1VQU4-F1
#
_entry.id   AF-A0A1D1VQU4-F1
#
_cell.length_a   1.000
_cell.length_b   1.000
_cell.length_c   1.000
_cell.angle_alpha   90.00
_cell.angle_beta   90.00
_cell.angle_gamma   90.00
#
_symmetry.space_group_name_H-M   'P 1'
#
loop_
_entity.id
_entity.type
_entity.pdbx_description
1 polymer ?
#
loop_
_entity_poly.entity_id
_entity_poly.type
_entity_poly.pdbx_seq_one_letter_code
_entity_poly.pdbx_strand_id
1 'polypeptide(L)'
;MIRMVIIGKKTLSPKGVKQVPVKHPQGDKEGMTINLTIKADGTKFPAEIIFKTAAKSGKLADSYLKKLNAPSNLVIFSAKKAWWNQEIEKDYHNMHLPAPVEKDQMTVLFRDQFSVQKMDENVDSLEWRNVQQILIPLG
;
A
#
# COMPACT_ATOMS: atom_id res chain seq x y z
N MET A 1 36.93 2.35 -26.10
CA MET A 1 36.72 2.12 -24.65
C MET A 1 36.49 3.48 -24.01
N ILE A 2 35.27 3.80 -23.58
CA ILE A 2 34.96 5.11 -22.97
C ILE A 2 34.68 4.87 -21.50
N ARG A 3 35.52 5.45 -20.63
CA ARG A 3 35.36 5.43 -19.19
C ARG A 3 34.41 6.57 -18.80
N MET A 4 33.25 6.24 -18.23
CA MET A 4 32.33 7.23 -17.68
C MET A 4 32.56 7.38 -16.17
N VAL A 5 32.81 8.61 -15.73
CA VAL A 5 32.87 8.98 -14.31
C VAL A 5 31.62 9.80 -14.00
N ILE A 6 30.89 9.42 -12.95
CA ILE A 6 29.65 10.07 -12.53
C ILE A 6 29.95 11.08 -11.44
N ILE A 7 29.60 12.35 -11.66
CA ILE A 7 29.46 13.35 -10.60
C ILE A 7 27.97 13.73 -10.56
N GLY A 8 27.25 13.20 -9.58
CA GLY A 8 25.85 13.57 -9.29
C GLY A 8 24.80 12.58 -9.82
N LYS A 9 23.74 12.39 -9.00
CA LYS A 9 22.59 11.49 -9.21
C LYS A 9 21.72 11.88 -10.42
N LYS A 10 22.20 11.69 -11.66
CA LYS A 10 21.37 11.80 -12.86
C LYS A 10 21.46 10.53 -13.70
N THR A 11 20.31 9.96 -14.02
CA THR A 11 20.14 8.83 -14.94
C THR A 11 20.43 9.31 -16.37
N LEU A 12 21.39 8.69 -17.05
CA LEU A 12 21.65 8.94 -18.47
C LEU A 12 20.54 8.29 -19.31
N SER A 13 19.97 9.05 -20.25
CA SER A 13 19.03 8.54 -21.24
C SER A 13 19.60 8.69 -22.66
N PRO A 14 19.30 7.76 -23.59
CA PRO A 14 19.79 7.83 -24.96
C PRO A 14 19.32 9.10 -25.69
N LYS A 15 20.21 9.69 -26.50
CA LYS A 15 19.91 10.84 -27.37
C LYS A 15 18.80 10.46 -28.36
N GLY A 16 17.66 11.17 -28.34
CA GLY A 16 16.60 11.03 -29.35
C GLY A 16 15.18 10.81 -28.81
N VAL A 17 15.01 10.54 -27.52
CA VAL A 17 13.67 10.41 -26.92
C VAL A 17 13.07 11.81 -26.74
N LYS A 18 11.89 12.07 -27.34
CA LYS A 18 11.08 13.26 -27.03
C LYS A 18 10.75 13.24 -25.54
N GLN A 19 11.52 13.94 -24.73
CA GLN A 19 11.24 14.08 -23.30
C GLN A 19 10.07 15.04 -23.14
N VAL A 20 8.92 14.52 -22.72
CA VAL A 20 7.85 15.36 -22.17
C VAL A 20 8.40 15.95 -20.86
N PRO A 21 8.52 17.28 -20.72
CA PRO A 21 8.98 17.87 -19.48
C PRO A 21 7.95 17.60 -18.38
N VAL A 22 8.26 16.63 -17.50
CA VAL A 22 7.47 16.36 -16.31
C VAL A 22 7.81 17.45 -15.29
N LYS A 23 6.93 18.45 -15.16
CA LYS A 23 6.99 19.39 -14.04
C LYS A 23 6.48 18.67 -12.79
N HIS A 24 7.39 18.28 -11.92
CA HIS A 24 7.01 17.88 -10.57
C HIS A 24 6.50 19.11 -9.79
N PRO A 25 5.47 18.97 -8.96
CA PRO A 25 5.05 20.03 -8.05
C PRO A 25 6.24 20.50 -7.20
N GLN A 26 6.34 21.81 -6.95
CA GLN A 26 7.33 22.35 -6.03
C GLN A 26 6.92 22.00 -4.59
N GLY A 27 7.74 21.23 -3.90
CA GLY A 27 7.54 20.79 -2.53
C GLY A 27 8.46 19.63 -2.20
N ASP A 28 8.69 19.39 -0.90
CA ASP A 28 9.30 18.13 -0.47
C ASP A 28 8.42 16.97 -0.95
N LYS A 29 9.04 15.86 -1.35
CA LYS A 29 8.31 14.65 -1.76
C LYS A 29 7.66 14.03 -0.52
N GLU A 30 6.55 14.60 -0.09
CA GLU A 30 5.67 14.01 0.89
C GLU A 30 4.74 13.05 0.15
N GLY A 31 4.94 11.76 0.43
CA GLY A 31 4.11 10.69 -0.11
C GLY A 31 3.16 10.18 0.97
N MET A 32 1.96 9.82 0.53
CA MET A 32 1.06 8.93 1.25
C MET A 32 0.86 7.67 0.42
N THR A 33 0.60 6.55 1.07
CA THR A 33 0.15 5.33 0.39
C THR A 33 -1.36 5.24 0.49
N ILE A 34 -2.01 4.90 -0.63
CA ILE A 34 -3.44 4.64 -0.67
C ILE A 34 -3.62 3.19 -1.10
N ASN A 35 -4.33 2.40 -0.30
CA ASN A 35 -4.80 1.08 -0.71
C ASN A 35 -6.29 1.15 -1.09
N LEU A 36 -6.64 0.45 -2.17
CA LEU A 36 -7.99 0.40 -2.71
C LEU A 36 -8.33 -1.06 -3.02
N THR A 37 -9.39 -1.57 -2.39
CA THR A 37 -9.90 -2.92 -2.62
C THR A 37 -11.30 -2.86 -3.20
N ILE A 38 -11.55 -3.67 -4.23
CA ILE A 38 -12.83 -3.75 -4.94
C ILE A 38 -13.21 -5.22 -5.10
N LYS A 39 -14.48 -5.56 -4.89
CA LYS A 39 -15.04 -6.88 -5.15
C LYS A 39 -15.40 -7.06 -6.62
N ALA A 40 -15.59 -8.31 -7.04
CA ALA A 40 -16.03 -8.64 -8.40
C ALA A 40 -17.37 -8.00 -8.78
N ASP A 41 -18.26 -7.76 -7.81
CA ASP A 41 -19.57 -7.10 -8.02
C ASP A 41 -19.48 -5.56 -8.12
N GLY A 42 -18.27 -4.99 -8.03
CA GLY A 42 -18.03 -3.55 -8.06
C GLY A 42 -18.15 -2.85 -6.70
N THR A 43 -18.49 -3.58 -5.62
CA THR A 43 -18.49 -3.03 -4.27
C THR A 43 -17.07 -2.61 -3.88
N LYS A 44 -16.92 -1.36 -3.44
CA LYS A 44 -15.65 -0.79 -2.98
C LYS A 44 -15.54 -0.90 -1.47
N PHE A 45 -14.40 -1.36 -0.98
CA PHE A 45 -14.06 -1.29 0.43
C PHE A 45 -13.74 0.17 0.81
N PRO A 46 -13.76 0.51 2.11
CA PRO A 46 -13.20 1.77 2.57
C PRO A 46 -11.79 1.98 2.01
N ALA A 47 -11.48 3.22 1.60
CA ALA A 47 -10.14 3.54 1.13
C ALA A 47 -9.20 3.71 2.32
N GLU A 48 -8.00 3.15 2.23
CA GLU A 48 -7.05 3.15 3.32
C GLU A 48 -5.88 4.06 3.00
N ILE A 49 -5.67 5.07 3.84
CA ILE A 49 -4.59 6.05 3.65
C ILE A 49 -3.55 5.88 4.74
N ILE A 50 -2.29 5.72 4.33
CA ILE A 50 -1.15 5.66 5.23
C ILE A 50 -0.38 6.97 5.14
N PHE A 51 -0.44 7.76 6.21
CA PHE A 51 0.37 8.96 6.33
C PHE A 51 1.78 8.63 6.84
N LYS A 52 2.76 9.40 6.34
CA LYS A 52 4.09 9.43 6.94
C LYS A 52 4.00 10.14 8.28
N THR A 53 4.64 9.59 9.31
CA THR A 53 4.75 10.29 10.59
C THR A 53 6.16 10.23 11.15
N ALA A 54 6.59 11.30 11.83
CA ALA A 54 7.83 11.36 12.59
C ALA A 54 7.68 10.81 14.01
N ALA A 55 6.46 10.42 14.41
CA ALA A 55 6.21 9.87 15.73
C ALA A 55 7.05 8.60 15.97
N LYS A 56 7.64 8.48 17.18
CA LYS A 56 8.42 7.30 17.57
C LYS A 56 7.60 6.02 17.47
N SER A 57 6.32 6.09 17.83
CA SER A 57 5.35 5.00 17.75
C SER A 57 4.93 4.67 16.32
N GLY A 58 5.18 5.54 15.34
CA GLY A 58 4.65 5.38 13.99
C GLY A 58 3.15 5.68 13.87
N LYS A 59 2.47 6.06 14.96
CA LYS A 59 1.04 6.40 14.98
C LYS A 59 0.83 7.92 15.07
N LEU A 60 -0.14 8.44 14.32
CA LEU A 60 -0.64 9.80 14.46
C LEU A 60 -1.40 9.94 15.79
N ALA A 61 -1.39 11.14 16.36
CA ALA A 61 -2.19 11.43 17.54
C ALA A 61 -3.68 11.47 17.17
N ASP A 62 -4.55 10.92 18.01
CA ASP A 62 -6.01 10.93 17.80
C ASP A 62 -6.56 12.36 17.63
N SER A 63 -5.96 13.33 18.30
CA SER A 63 -6.30 14.75 18.16
C SER A 63 -6.05 15.30 16.76
N TYR A 64 -5.09 14.75 16.02
CA TYR A 64 -4.85 15.09 14.62
C TYR A 64 -5.87 14.39 13.71
N LEU A 65 -6.14 13.10 13.94
CA LEU A 65 -7.16 12.36 13.18
C LEU A 65 -8.54 13.04 13.25
N LYS A 66 -8.93 13.50 14.45
CA LYS A 66 -10.18 14.25 14.66
C LYS A 66 -10.28 15.55 13.85
N LYS A 67 -9.15 16.16 13.46
CA LYS A 67 -9.11 17.39 12.66
C LYS A 67 -9.20 17.15 11.16
N LEU A 68 -8.94 15.94 10.68
CA LEU A 68 -8.87 15.65 9.24
C LEU A 68 -10.23 15.71 8.52
N ASN A 69 -11.34 15.87 9.26
CA ASN A 69 -12.71 15.83 8.73
C ASN A 69 -12.90 14.73 7.67
N ALA A 70 -12.40 13.53 8.00
CA ALA A 70 -12.31 12.42 7.07
C ALA A 70 -13.71 11.85 6.78
N PRO A 71 -14.01 11.51 5.53
CA PRO A 71 -15.22 10.76 5.19
C PRO A 71 -15.30 9.43 5.94
N SER A 72 -16.51 8.94 6.21
CA SER A 72 -16.73 7.68 6.94
C SER A 72 -16.25 6.44 6.19
N ASN A 73 -16.08 6.53 4.86
CA ASN A 73 -15.56 5.46 4.02
C ASN A 73 -14.03 5.50 3.90
N LEU A 74 -13.34 6.14 4.85
CA LEU A 74 -11.89 6.24 4.90
C LEU A 74 -11.36 5.62 6.19
N VAL A 75 -10.35 4.77 6.06
CA VAL A 75 -9.56 4.28 7.18
C VAL A 75 -8.18 4.94 7.11
N ILE A 76 -7.75 5.57 8.21
CA ILE A 76 -6.48 6.28 8.26
C ILE A 76 -5.50 5.52 9.14
N PHE A 77 -4.39 5.14 8.53
CA PHE A 77 -3.21 4.59 9.18
C PHE A 77 -2.08 5.61 9.18
N SER A 78 -1.04 5.28 9.93
CA SER A 78 0.22 6.00 9.85
C SER A 78 1.39 5.07 10.05
N ALA A 79 2.51 5.43 9.42
CA ALA A 79 3.74 4.67 9.51
C ALA A 79 4.94 5.61 9.31
N LYS A 80 6.10 5.26 9.89
CA LYS A 80 7.32 6.08 9.78
C LYS A 80 7.75 6.37 8.34
N LYS A 81 7.50 5.43 7.43
CA LYS A 81 7.85 5.56 6.01
C LYS A 81 6.63 5.73 5.09
N ALA A 82 5.42 5.83 5.63
CA ALA A 82 4.16 5.81 4.87
C ALA A 82 3.98 4.57 3.97
N TRP A 83 4.62 3.45 4.28
CA TRP A 83 4.49 2.21 3.52
C TRP A 83 3.58 1.22 4.22
N TRP A 84 2.94 0.38 3.41
CA TRP A 84 2.25 -0.81 3.87
C TRP A 84 3.21 -1.70 4.65
N ASN A 85 2.80 -2.12 5.84
CA ASN A 85 3.64 -2.88 6.76
C ASN A 85 2.81 -3.98 7.46
N GLN A 86 3.49 -4.82 8.24
CA GLN A 86 2.87 -5.99 8.86
C GLN A 86 1.70 -5.67 9.81
N GLU A 87 1.78 -4.57 10.55
CA GLU A 87 0.70 -4.15 11.46
C GLU A 87 -0.54 -3.75 10.64
N ILE A 88 -0.33 -2.98 9.57
CA ILE A 88 -1.41 -2.52 8.68
C ILE A 88 -2.04 -3.70 7.92
N GLU A 89 -1.24 -4.64 7.44
CA GLU A 89 -1.72 -5.86 6.77
C GLU A 89 -2.61 -6.71 7.70
N LYS A 90 -2.19 -6.87 8.96
CA LYS A 90 -2.96 -7.59 9.97
C LYS A 90 -4.30 -6.89 10.25
N ASP A 91 -4.27 -5.57 10.39
CA ASP A 91 -5.46 -4.75 10.58
C ASP A 91 -6.42 -4.86 9.39
N TYR A 92 -5.90 -4.85 8.16
CA TYR A 92 -6.65 -5.08 6.93
C TYR A 92 -7.36 -6.45 6.94
N HIS A 93 -6.65 -7.55 7.24
CA HIS A 93 -7.26 -8.88 7.34
C HIS A 93 -8.39 -8.91 8.37
N ASN A 94 -8.21 -8.29 9.53
CA ASN A 94 -9.21 -8.28 10.59
C ASN A 94 -10.46 -7.46 10.21
N MET A 95 -10.28 -6.33 9.54
CA MET A 95 -11.38 -5.43 9.17
C MET A 95 -12.19 -5.93 7.98
N HIS A 96 -11.53 -6.57 7.01
CA HIS A 96 -12.10 -6.78 5.69
C HIS A 96 -12.31 -8.24 5.33
N LEU A 97 -11.63 -9.16 6.01
CA LEU A 97 -11.68 -10.60 5.76
C LEU A 97 -12.09 -11.31 7.06
N PRO A 98 -13.32 -11.13 7.55
CA PRO A 98 -13.77 -11.72 8.82
C PRO A 98 -13.59 -13.25 8.81
N ALA A 99 -13.24 -13.80 9.97
CA ALA A 99 -13.09 -15.25 10.16
C ALA A 99 -14.26 -15.83 10.96
N PRO A 100 -14.57 -17.12 10.80
CA PRO A 100 -14.65 -17.89 9.56
C PRO A 100 -16.08 -17.79 9.00
N VAL A 101 -16.22 -17.51 7.71
CA VAL A 101 -17.54 -17.28 7.08
C VAL A 101 -17.92 -18.50 6.27
N GLU A 102 -18.47 -19.50 6.95
CA GLU A 102 -19.12 -20.69 6.35
C GLU A 102 -18.21 -21.62 5.51
N LYS A 103 -18.39 -22.94 5.66
CA LYS A 103 -17.60 -23.94 4.92
C LYS A 103 -17.77 -23.86 3.40
N ASP A 104 -18.80 -23.16 2.94
CA ASP A 104 -19.23 -23.18 1.55
C ASP A 104 -18.91 -21.88 0.79
N GLN A 105 -18.28 -20.88 1.43
CA GLN A 105 -17.86 -19.65 0.77
C GLN A 105 -16.33 -19.48 0.81
N MET A 106 -15.71 -19.59 -0.36
CA MET A 106 -14.30 -19.29 -0.57
C MET A 106 -14.14 -17.88 -1.11
N THR A 107 -13.20 -17.11 -0.56
CA THR A 107 -12.82 -15.79 -1.09
C THR A 107 -11.51 -15.91 -1.85
N VAL A 108 -11.41 -15.24 -3.00
CA VAL A 108 -10.15 -15.12 -3.76
C VAL A 108 -9.68 -13.68 -3.72
N LEU A 109 -8.43 -13.46 -3.30
CA LEU A 109 -7.80 -12.15 -3.19
C LEU A 109 -6.68 -12.01 -4.23
N PHE A 110 -6.86 -11.10 -5.20
CA PHE A 110 -5.83 -10.75 -6.18
C PHE A 110 -5.00 -9.56 -5.70
N ARG A 111 -3.67 -9.68 -5.73
CA ARG A 111 -2.76 -8.59 -5.35
C ARG A 111 -1.36 -8.75 -5.94
N ASP A 112 -0.53 -7.72 -5.80
CA ASP A 112 0.85 -7.70 -6.30
C ASP A 112 1.78 -8.61 -5.46
N GLN A 113 3.08 -8.59 -5.74
CA GLN A 113 4.06 -9.43 -5.01
C GLN A 113 4.81 -8.67 -3.92
N PHE A 114 4.20 -7.65 -3.31
CA PHE A 114 4.87 -6.86 -2.29
C PHE A 114 5.32 -7.75 -1.11
N SER A 115 6.50 -7.46 -0.54
CA SER A 115 7.17 -8.39 0.38
C SER A 115 6.35 -8.71 1.63
N VAL A 116 5.58 -7.75 2.14
CA VAL A 116 4.71 -7.95 3.31
C VAL A 116 3.63 -9.00 3.01
N GLN A 117 2.99 -8.93 1.85
CA GLN A 117 1.88 -9.83 1.47
C GLN A 117 2.29 -11.30 1.28
N LYS A 118 3.60 -11.58 1.25
CA LYS A 118 4.18 -12.91 1.07
C LYS A 118 4.79 -13.47 2.34
N MET A 119 4.74 -12.75 3.45
CA MET A 119 5.22 -13.25 4.73
C MET A 119 4.33 -14.42 5.18
N ASP A 120 4.95 -15.48 5.71
CA ASP A 120 4.26 -16.70 6.13
C ASP A 120 3.07 -16.40 7.05
N GLU A 121 3.24 -15.51 8.03
CA GLU A 121 2.17 -15.08 8.95
C GLU A 121 0.92 -14.54 8.23
N ASN A 122 1.10 -13.88 7.10
CA ASN A 122 -0.02 -13.33 6.32
C ASN A 122 -0.66 -14.39 5.45
N VAL A 123 0.14 -15.30 4.90
CA VAL A 123 -0.35 -16.45 4.14
C VAL A 123 -1.19 -17.35 5.06
N ASP A 124 -0.65 -17.69 6.23
CA ASP A 124 -1.33 -18.48 7.26
C ASP A 124 -2.62 -17.78 7.74
N SER A 125 -2.56 -16.46 7.94
CA SER A 125 -3.73 -15.67 8.31
C SER A 125 -4.84 -15.71 7.25
N LEU A 126 -4.50 -15.77 5.96
CA LEU A 126 -5.48 -15.86 4.89
C LEU A 126 -6.04 -17.26 4.75
N GLU A 127 -5.19 -18.28 4.86
CA GLU A 127 -5.61 -19.68 4.84
C GLU A 127 -6.59 -19.99 5.97
N TRP A 128 -6.29 -19.54 7.19
CA TRP A 128 -7.19 -19.67 8.34
C TRP A 128 -8.56 -18.99 8.12
N ARG A 129 -8.63 -17.98 7.25
CA ARG A 129 -9.85 -17.24 6.87
C ARG A 129 -10.58 -17.84 5.67
N ASN A 130 -10.12 -18.96 5.13
CA ASN A 130 -10.61 -19.52 3.86
C ASN A 130 -10.49 -18.54 2.68
N VAL A 131 -9.39 -17.76 2.68
CA VAL A 131 -9.07 -16.79 1.62
C VAL A 131 -7.89 -17.32 0.81
N GLN A 132 -8.11 -17.60 -0.46
CA GLN A 132 -7.05 -17.93 -1.40
C GLN A 132 -6.43 -16.66 -1.97
N GLN A 133 -5.13 -16.48 -1.81
CA GLN A 133 -4.39 -15.40 -2.44
C GLN A 133 -3.88 -15.79 -3.83
N ILE A 134 -4.06 -14.91 -4.80
CA ILE A 134 -3.44 -14.99 -6.13
C ILE A 134 -2.51 -13.80 -6.31
N LEU A 135 -1.23 -14.10 -6.48
CA LEU A 135 -0.16 -13.13 -6.72
C LEU A 135 -0.03 -12.85 -8.22
N ILE A 136 -0.19 -11.59 -8.60
CA ILE A 136 -0.03 -11.15 -9.99
C ILE A 136 1.47 -11.25 -10.38
N PRO A 137 1.82 -11.82 -11.54
CA PRO A 137 3.21 -11.89 -12.01
C PRO A 137 3.87 -10.50 -12.11
N LEU A 138 5.20 -10.47 -11.93
CA LEU A 138 5.99 -9.27 -12.16
C LEU A 138 5.99 -8.91 -13.66
N GLY A 139 5.87 -7.62 -13.97
CA GLY A 139 5.99 -7.07 -15.33
C GLY A 139 7.37 -6.53 -15.66
#